data_AF-C6HIA5-F1
#
_entry.id   AF-C6HIA5-F1
#
_cell.length_a   1.000
_cell.length_b   1.000
_cell.length_c   1.000
_cell.angle_alpha   90.00
_cell.angle_beta   90.00
_cell.angle_gamma   90.00
#
_symmetry.space_group_name_H-M   'P 1'
#
loop_
_entity.id
_entity.type
_entity.pdbx_description
1 polymer ?
#
loop_
_entity_poly.entity_id
_entity_poly.type
_entity_poly.pdbx_seq_one_letter_code
_entity_poly.pdbx_strand_id
1 'polypeptide(L)'
;MKRESRERGGVQDNKRLYALFKQGTQDPPFEEAPKPGTFDFKGKYKHSSWKKLVDEGLSPEDAQIKYVELIEKLKEKYGYDEGKEPEQVGGK
;
A
#
# COMPACT_ATOMS: atom_id res chain seq x y z
N MET A 1 -3.77 -2.09 30.12
CA MET A 1 -2.73 -1.35 29.37
C MET A 1 -2.46 -2.12 28.07
N LYS A 2 -3.13 -1.78 26.96
CA LYS A 2 -3.18 -2.61 25.74
C LYS A 2 -2.22 -2.04 24.68
N ARG A 3 -0.92 -2.26 24.86
CA ARG A 3 0.12 -1.94 23.87
C ARG A 3 0.55 -3.22 23.17
N GLU A 4 -0.33 -3.82 22.35
CA GLU A 4 0.05 -5.05 21.64
C GLU A 4 -0.69 -5.26 20.32
N SER A 5 -0.84 -4.22 19.50
CA SER A 5 -1.34 -4.38 18.11
C SER A 5 -0.70 -3.44 17.08
N ARG A 6 0.30 -2.63 17.45
CA ARG A 6 0.80 -1.55 16.59
C ARG A 6 1.61 -2.03 15.38
N GLU A 7 2.12 -3.26 15.37
CA GLU A 7 3.15 -3.68 14.40
C GLU A 7 2.73 -4.78 13.42
N ARG A 8 1.59 -5.47 13.64
CA ARG A 8 1.17 -6.57 12.74
C ARG A 8 0.32 -6.13 11.54
N GLY A 9 -0.29 -4.95 11.59
CA GLY A 9 -1.09 -4.41 10.48
C GLY A 9 -0.27 -3.70 9.41
N GLY A 10 0.74 -2.92 9.81
CA GLY A 10 1.39 -1.93 8.96
C GLY A 10 2.01 -2.49 7.68
N VAL A 11 2.59 -3.69 7.71
CA VAL A 11 3.24 -4.27 6.53
C VAL A 11 2.24 -4.69 5.45
N GLN A 12 1.05 -5.18 5.84
CA GLN A 12 -0.01 -5.55 4.89
C GLN A 12 -0.71 -4.29 4.35
N ASP A 13 -0.96 -3.34 5.24
CA ASP A 13 -1.56 -2.04 4.91
C ASP A 13 -0.69 -1.28 3.87
N ASN A 14 0.64 -1.23 4.07
CA ASN A 14 1.59 -0.62 3.13
C ASN A 14 1.58 -1.27 1.73
N LYS A 15 1.50 -2.60 1.65
CA LYS A 15 1.46 -3.31 0.36
C LYS A 15 0.18 -2.99 -0.41
N ARG A 16 -0.95 -2.88 0.32
CA ARG A 16 -2.25 -2.58 -0.27
C ARG A 16 -2.33 -1.14 -0.77
N LEU A 17 -1.79 -0.18 -0.01
CA LEU A 17 -1.63 1.20 -0.47
C LEU A 17 -0.82 1.28 -1.77
N TYR A 18 0.32 0.58 -1.83
CA TYR A 18 1.14 0.55 -3.05
C TYR A 18 0.35 -0.01 -4.26
N ALA A 19 -0.34 -1.13 -4.07
CA ALA A 19 -1.10 -1.77 -5.14
C ALA A 19 -2.26 -0.88 -5.63
N LEU A 20 -3.02 -0.29 -4.70
CA LEU A 20 -4.13 0.62 -5.02
C LEU A 20 -3.64 1.90 -5.71
N PHE A 21 -2.52 2.46 -5.24
CA PHE A 21 -1.89 3.61 -5.89
C PHE A 21 -1.51 3.30 -7.34
N LYS A 22 -0.79 2.19 -7.57
CA LYS A 22 -0.38 1.78 -8.92
C LYS A 22 -1.58 1.48 -9.84
N GLN A 23 -2.63 0.86 -9.30
CA GLN A 23 -3.86 0.59 -10.05
C GLN A 23 -4.65 1.87 -10.36
N GLY A 24 -4.63 2.84 -9.45
CA GLY A 24 -5.32 4.13 -9.62
C GLY A 24 -4.60 5.09 -10.56
N THR A 25 -3.26 5.02 -10.64
CA THR A 25 -2.48 5.88 -11.54
C THR A 25 -2.29 5.29 -12.94
N GLN A 26 -2.33 3.96 -13.09
CA GLN A 26 -2.07 3.26 -14.37
C GLN A 26 -0.80 3.72 -15.10
N ASP A 27 0.21 4.21 -14.36
CA ASP A 27 1.43 4.76 -14.94
C ASP A 27 2.68 4.09 -14.32
N PRO A 28 3.42 3.24 -15.07
CA PRO A 28 2.96 2.56 -16.29
C PRO A 28 1.76 1.63 -16.00
N PRO A 29 0.97 1.25 -17.00
CA PRO A 29 -0.11 0.26 -16.84
C PRO A 29 0.47 -1.11 -16.46
N PHE A 30 -0.35 -1.97 -15.86
CA PHE A 30 0.12 -3.27 -15.36
C PHE A 30 0.77 -4.15 -16.44
N GLU A 31 0.25 -4.08 -17.68
CA GLU A 31 0.78 -4.81 -18.84
C GLU A 31 2.22 -4.38 -19.20
N GLU A 32 2.55 -3.10 -18.99
CA GLU A 32 3.86 -2.51 -19.28
C GLU A 32 4.78 -2.51 -18.06
N ALA A 33 4.28 -2.96 -16.90
CA ALA A 33 5.07 -3.02 -15.69
C ALA A 33 6.21 -4.04 -15.82
N PRO A 34 7.45 -3.69 -15.45
CA PRO A 34 8.58 -4.60 -15.53
C PRO A 34 8.35 -5.79 -14.59
N LYS A 35 8.30 -6.98 -15.15
CA LYS A 35 8.15 -8.22 -14.38
C LYS A 35 9.39 -8.40 -13.48
N PRO A 36 9.22 -8.60 -12.17
CA PRO A 36 10.33 -8.73 -11.25
C PRO A 36 11.16 -9.98 -11.58
N GLY A 37 12.49 -9.83 -11.54
CA GLY A 37 13.42 -10.93 -11.79
C GLY A 37 13.27 -12.08 -10.77
N THR A 38 13.79 -13.26 -11.10
CA THR A 38 13.62 -14.49 -10.29
C THR A 38 14.07 -14.33 -8.83
N PHE A 39 15.08 -13.50 -8.58
CA PHE A 39 15.64 -13.25 -7.25
C PHE A 39 15.09 -12.01 -6.54
N ASP A 40 14.21 -11.23 -7.18
CA ASP A 40 13.58 -10.07 -6.56
C ASP A 40 12.28 -10.46 -5.84
N PHE A 41 12.43 -10.96 -4.61
CA PHE A 41 11.30 -11.32 -3.77
C PHE A 41 10.41 -10.11 -3.47
N LYS A 42 10.99 -8.93 -3.19
CA LYS A 42 10.25 -7.72 -2.83
C LYS A 42 9.40 -7.21 -3.99
N GLY A 43 9.98 -7.19 -5.19
CA GLY A 43 9.30 -6.88 -6.45
C GLY A 43 8.18 -7.88 -6.74
N LYS A 44 8.42 -9.18 -6.57
CA LYS A 44 7.38 -10.22 -6.71
C LYS A 44 6.19 -10.00 -5.77
N TYR A 45 6.44 -9.66 -4.50
CA TYR A 45 5.35 -9.39 -3.57
C TYR A 45 4.51 -8.18 -3.98
N LYS A 46 5.16 -7.07 -4.36
CA LYS A 46 4.46 -5.86 -4.82
C LYS A 46 3.66 -6.12 -6.10
N HIS A 47 4.28 -6.80 -7.06
CA HIS A 47 3.66 -7.15 -8.34
C HIS A 47 2.49 -8.14 -8.15
N SER A 48 2.60 -9.09 -7.22
CA SER A 48 1.50 -10.01 -6.89
C SER A 48 0.31 -9.27 -6.25
N SER A 49 0.55 -8.32 -5.35
CA SER A 49 -0.52 -7.50 -4.77
C SER A 49 -1.24 -6.65 -5.81
N TRP A 50 -0.50 -6.06 -6.76
CA TRP A 50 -1.08 -5.30 -7.85
C TRP A 50 -1.83 -6.21 -8.84
N LYS A 51 -1.23 -7.35 -9.23
CA LYS A 51 -1.86 -8.35 -10.09
C LYS A 51 -3.22 -8.81 -9.56
N LYS A 52 -3.34 -9.03 -8.24
CA LYS A 52 -4.63 -9.39 -7.62
C LYS A 52 -5.72 -8.35 -7.89
N LEU A 53 -5.41 -7.06 -7.75
CA LEU A 53 -6.39 -6.00 -8.03
C LEU A 53 -6.79 -5.96 -9.51
N VAL A 54 -5.86 -6.23 -10.42
CA VAL A 54 -6.12 -6.33 -11.86
C VAL A 54 -6.98 -7.55 -12.19
N ASP A 55 -6.65 -8.73 -11.63
CA ASP A 55 -7.45 -9.96 -11.77
C ASP A 55 -8.87 -9.79 -11.18
N GLU A 56 -9.01 -8.99 -10.11
CA GLU A 56 -10.31 -8.60 -9.55
C GLU A 56 -11.08 -7.60 -10.43
N GLY A 57 -10.50 -7.11 -11.54
CA GLY A 57 -11.13 -6.16 -12.45
C GLY A 57 -11.31 -4.78 -11.84
N LEU A 58 -10.46 -4.39 -10.89
CA LEU A 58 -10.58 -3.12 -10.19
C LEU A 58 -10.30 -1.93 -11.12
N SER A 59 -11.28 -1.05 -11.34
CA SER A 59 -11.09 0.16 -12.12
C SER A 59 -10.11 1.13 -11.43
N PRO A 60 -9.44 2.02 -12.17
CA PRO A 60 -8.58 3.05 -11.57
C PRO A 60 -9.33 3.94 -10.56
N GLU A 61 -10.59 4.29 -10.85
CA GLU A 61 -11.45 5.06 -9.96
C GLU A 61 -11.75 4.31 -8.65
N ASP A 62 -12.15 3.04 -8.74
CA ASP A 62 -12.37 2.18 -7.58
C ASP A 62 -11.09 2.01 -6.73
N ALA A 63 -9.93 1.98 -7.39
CA ALA A 63 -8.63 1.90 -6.71
C ALA A 63 -8.36 3.15 -5.87
N GLN A 64 -8.67 4.33 -6.41
CA GLN A 64 -8.51 5.60 -5.71
C GLN A 64 -9.46 5.69 -4.52
N ILE A 65 -10.73 5.29 -4.68
CA ILE A 65 -11.71 5.25 -3.59
C ILE A 65 -11.20 4.36 -2.45
N LYS A 66 -10.83 3.11 -2.76
CA LYS A 66 -10.31 2.16 -1.77
C LYS A 66 -9.00 2.63 -1.14
N TYR A 67 -8.18 3.39 -1.86
CA TYR A 67 -6.95 3.99 -1.33
C TYR A 67 -7.27 5.01 -0.24
N VAL A 68 -8.21 5.91 -0.50
CA VAL A 68 -8.66 6.92 0.48
C VAL A 68 -9.25 6.24 1.71
N GLU A 69 -10.17 5.29 1.53
CA GLU A 69 -10.77 4.53 2.64
C GLU A 69 -9.72 3.83 3.52
N LEU A 70 -8.67 3.28 2.88
CA LEU A 70 -7.59 2.63 3.62
C LEU A 70 -6.78 3.66 4.40
N ILE A 71 -6.44 4.81 3.81
CA ILE A 71 -5.74 5.89 4.52
C ILE A 71 -6.56 6.39 5.71
N GLU A 72 -7.86 6.57 5.57
CA GLU A 72 -8.74 6.97 6.69
C GLU A 72 -8.70 5.94 7.82
N LYS A 73 -8.86 4.66 7.50
CA LYS A 73 -8.73 3.57 8.48
C LYS A 73 -7.35 3.54 9.15
N LEU A 74 -6.29 3.86 8.40
CA LEU A 74 -4.93 3.93 8.96
C LEU A 74 -4.77 5.14 9.88
N LYS A 75 -5.33 6.29 9.54
CA LYS A 75 -5.33 7.48 10.40
C LYS A 75 -6.02 7.19 11.73
N GLU A 76 -7.18 6.53 11.70
CA GLU A 76 -7.88 6.11 12.91
C GLU A 76 -7.08 5.07 13.71
N LYS A 77 -6.55 4.05 13.04
CA LYS A 77 -5.82 2.94 13.66
C LYS A 77 -4.49 3.35 14.29
N TYR A 78 -3.76 4.27 13.67
CA TYR A 78 -2.46 4.73 14.19
C TYR A 78 -2.57 5.99 15.04
N GLY A 79 -3.76 6.60 15.16
CA GLY A 79 -3.96 7.85 15.87
C GLY A 79 -3.16 8.96 15.18
N TYR A 80 -3.64 9.42 14.03
CA TYR A 80 -3.04 10.55 13.31
C TYR A 80 -3.17 11.82 14.16
N ASP A 81 -2.15 12.09 14.97
CA ASP A 81 -1.94 13.35 15.67
C ASP A 81 -1.36 14.36 14.68
N GLU A 82 -2.17 15.33 14.23
CA GLU A 82 -1.73 16.41 13.33
C GLU A 82 -0.60 17.27 13.94
N GLY A 83 -0.42 17.20 15.27
CA GLY A 83 0.65 17.87 16.02
C GLY A 83 1.94 17.06 16.24
N LYS A 84 2.06 15.83 15.71
CA LYS A 84 3.33 15.11 15.76
C LYS A 84 4.27 15.62 14.67
N GLU A 85 5.39 16.23 15.08
CA GLU A 85 6.52 16.44 14.18
C GLU A 85 6.85 15.12 13.48
N PRO A 86 7.08 15.12 12.15
CA PRO A 86 7.41 13.91 11.42
C PRO A 86 8.71 13.35 12.01
N GLU A 87 8.59 12.31 12.83
CA GLU A 87 9.75 11.58 13.33
C GLU A 87 10.53 11.13 12.10
N GLN A 88 11.81 11.51 12.05
CA GLN A 88 12.70 11.25 10.92
C GLN A 88 12.85 9.74 10.73
N VAL A 89 11.94 9.13 9.96
CA VAL A 89 12.02 7.75 9.50
C VAL A 89 13.10 7.69 8.42
N GLY A 90 14.34 7.60 8.90
CA GLY A 90 15.55 7.66 8.10
C GLY A 90 16.77 7.96 8.95
N GLY A 91 16.93 7.25 10.08
CA GLY A 91 18.08 7.34 10.96
C GLY A 91 18.98 6.10 10.85
N LYS A 92 20.12 6.30 10.17
CA LYS A 92 21.28 5.42 9.91
C LYS A 92 21.16 4.34 8.84
#